data_AF-T1DDX7-F1
#
_entry.id   AF-T1DDX7-F1
#
_cell.length_a   1.000
_cell.length_b   1.000
_cell.length_c   1.000
_cell.angle_alpha   90.00
_cell.angle_beta   90.00
_cell.angle_gamma   90.00
#
_symmetry.space_group_name_H-M   'P 1'
#
loop_
_entity.id
_entity.type
_entity.pdbx_description
1 polymer ?
#
loop_
_entity_poly.entity_id
_entity_poly.type
_entity_poly.pdbx_seq_one_letter_code
_entity_poly.pdbx_strand_id
1 'polypeptide(L)'
;MDLQVLFNLVWFGYGAKHDHPEIEEWLRKGSDFTNEDKAGVMSLQLEVLKGLIPSYRTLAENGQIEIATSPYYHPILPLLISSSIGSRPRPGITLPEEFSWPNDAKEQVFMALDRHESLLGIRPRGMWPSEGSVCPELMDILAEAGLDWTATDQGILDESIGGPGNITHPWEVTTGNGSIRIIFRQRALSDRIGFLYSRYNGTEAAKDLLSGIEA
;
A
#
# COMPACT_ATOMS: atom_id res chain seq x y z
N MET A 1 -16.68 26.32 -18.74
CA MET A 1 -17.06 24.90 -18.88
C MET A 1 -15.81 24.06 -19.09
N ASP A 2 -15.00 24.39 -20.10
CA ASP A 2 -13.82 23.62 -20.52
C ASP A 2 -12.85 23.20 -19.42
N LEU A 3 -12.45 24.12 -18.54
CA LEU A 3 -11.56 23.79 -17.43
C LEU A 3 -12.11 22.67 -16.52
N GLN A 4 -13.42 22.61 -16.32
CA GLN A 4 -14.03 21.54 -15.49
C GLN A 4 -13.92 20.18 -16.20
N VAL A 5 -14.15 20.15 -17.51
CA VAL A 5 -14.09 18.90 -18.28
C VAL A 5 -12.65 18.44 -18.46
N LEU A 6 -11.76 19.33 -18.88
CA LEU A 6 -10.32 19.05 -19.02
C LEU A 6 -9.71 18.59 -17.70
N PHE A 7 -10.05 19.22 -16.58
CA PHE A 7 -9.60 18.77 -15.26
C PHE A 7 -10.02 17.33 -14.98
N ASN A 8 -11.25 16.92 -15.34
CA ASN A 8 -11.70 15.54 -15.11
C ASN A 8 -11.10 14.53 -16.10
N LEU A 9 -10.89 14.94 -17.36
CA LEU A 9 -10.33 14.06 -18.40
C LEU A 9 -8.89 13.62 -18.10
N VAL A 10 -8.08 14.48 -17.49
CA VAL A 10 -6.68 14.12 -17.19
C VAL A 10 -6.54 13.03 -16.12
N TRP A 11 -7.59 12.73 -15.37
CA TRP A 11 -7.58 11.67 -14.35
C TRP A 11 -7.83 10.26 -14.88
N PHE A 12 -8.17 10.10 -16.17
CA PHE A 12 -8.28 8.77 -16.76
C PHE A 12 -6.91 8.15 -17.01
N GLY A 13 -6.66 6.99 -16.38
CA GLY A 13 -5.46 6.18 -16.61
C GLY A 13 -5.47 5.44 -17.95
N TYR A 14 -4.35 4.80 -18.29
CA TYR A 14 -4.17 4.08 -19.56
C TYR A 14 -5.21 2.99 -19.82
N GLY A 15 -5.61 2.22 -18.80
CA GLY A 15 -6.63 1.18 -18.94
C GLY A 15 -7.99 1.75 -19.35
N ALA A 16 -8.47 2.78 -18.65
CA ALA A 16 -9.73 3.42 -18.99
C ALA A 16 -9.70 4.03 -20.41
N LYS A 17 -8.59 4.67 -20.80
CA LYS A 17 -8.42 5.20 -22.17
C LYS A 17 -8.43 4.12 -23.25
N HIS A 18 -7.89 2.94 -22.94
CA HIS A 18 -7.91 1.80 -23.84
C HIS A 18 -9.32 1.20 -23.98
N ASP A 19 -10.04 1.07 -22.86
CA ASP A 19 -11.33 0.38 -22.83
C ASP A 19 -12.50 1.29 -23.26
N HIS A 20 -12.35 2.61 -23.16
CA HIS A 20 -13.39 3.60 -23.46
C HIS A 20 -12.91 4.64 -24.50
N PRO A 21 -13.11 4.38 -25.80
CA PRO A 21 -12.68 5.27 -26.89
C PRO A 21 -13.25 6.69 -26.85
N GLU A 22 -14.41 6.89 -26.21
CA GLU A 22 -15.05 8.19 -25.98
C GLU A 22 -14.15 9.18 -25.23
N ILE A 23 -13.23 8.70 -24.38
CA ILE A 23 -12.24 9.55 -23.71
C ILE A 23 -11.35 10.24 -24.74
N GLU A 24 -10.92 9.52 -25.77
CA GLU A 24 -10.06 10.07 -26.82
C GLU A 24 -10.82 11.08 -27.70
N GLU A 25 -12.14 10.90 -27.85
CA GLU A 25 -12.98 11.87 -28.55
C GLU A 25 -13.07 13.20 -27.80
N TRP A 26 -13.29 13.16 -26.47
CA TRP A 26 -13.28 14.37 -25.66
C TRP A 26 -11.90 15.03 -25.58
N LEU A 27 -10.82 14.25 -25.51
CA LEU A 27 -9.46 14.77 -25.57
C LEU A 27 -9.18 15.49 -26.90
N ARG A 28 -9.61 14.89 -28.02
CA ARG A 28 -9.47 15.49 -29.36
C ARG A 28 -10.30 16.75 -29.53
N LYS A 29 -11.49 16.80 -28.91
CA LYS A 29 -12.35 17.99 -28.93
C LYS A 29 -11.64 19.22 -28.35
N GLY A 30 -10.93 19.06 -27.23
CA GLY A 30 -10.02 20.06 -26.68
C GLY A 30 -10.66 21.32 -26.04
N SER A 31 -11.77 21.84 -26.59
CA SER A 31 -12.49 23.03 -26.10
C SER A 31 -13.99 22.98 -26.44
N ASP A 32 -14.73 24.02 -26.06
CA ASP A 32 -16.16 24.18 -26.36
C ASP A 32 -17.02 23.04 -25.82
N PHE A 33 -16.69 22.60 -24.61
CA PHE A 33 -17.41 21.53 -23.94
C PHE A 33 -18.78 22.02 -23.46
N THR A 34 -19.77 21.13 -23.55
CA THR A 34 -21.13 21.39 -23.11
C THR A 34 -21.39 20.79 -21.72
N ASN A 35 -22.59 21.03 -21.17
CA ASN A 35 -22.99 20.37 -19.93
C ASN A 35 -23.13 18.85 -20.13
N GLU A 36 -23.53 18.43 -21.33
CA GLU A 36 -23.66 17.03 -21.72
C GLU A 36 -22.30 16.33 -21.75
N ASP A 37 -21.25 16.98 -22.29
CA ASP A 37 -19.89 16.44 -22.24
C ASP A 37 -19.42 16.24 -20.79
N LYS A 38 -19.65 17.25 -19.94
CA LYS A 38 -19.29 17.15 -18.52
C LYS A 38 -20.03 16.00 -17.84
N ALA A 39 -21.33 15.86 -18.09
CA ALA A 39 -22.13 14.78 -17.55
C ALA A 39 -21.66 13.42 -18.04
N GLY A 40 -21.29 13.30 -19.32
CA GLY A 40 -20.69 12.09 -19.91
C GLY A 40 -19.39 11.71 -19.21
N VAL A 41 -18.44 12.64 -19.11
CA VAL A 41 -17.14 12.41 -18.43
C VAL A 41 -17.33 11.96 -16.98
N MET A 42 -18.19 12.63 -16.22
CA MET A 42 -18.47 12.24 -14.83
C MET A 42 -19.15 10.88 -14.71
N SER A 43 -20.06 10.57 -15.65
CA SER A 43 -20.75 9.28 -15.65
C SER A 43 -19.79 8.14 -15.94
N LEU A 44 -18.88 8.33 -16.90
CA LEU A 44 -17.84 7.36 -17.23
C LEU A 44 -16.85 7.16 -16.07
N GLN A 45 -16.43 8.23 -15.39
CA GLN A 45 -15.59 8.09 -14.19
C GLN A 45 -16.27 7.20 -13.14
N LEU A 46 -17.57 7.43 -12.88
CA LEU A 46 -18.33 6.59 -11.94
C LEU A 46 -18.47 5.14 -12.41
N GLU A 47 -18.60 4.91 -13.72
CA GLU A 47 -18.62 3.55 -14.29
C GLU A 47 -17.30 2.83 -14.06
N VAL A 48 -16.17 3.45 -14.40
CA VAL A 48 -14.83 2.88 -14.17
C VAL A 48 -14.61 2.59 -12.69
N LEU A 49 -14.99 3.52 -11.80
CA LEU A 49 -14.85 3.35 -10.35
C LEU A 49 -15.69 2.17 -9.82
N LYS A 50 -16.90 1.96 -10.34
CA LYS A 50 -17.74 0.80 -9.96
C LYS A 50 -17.09 -0.53 -10.34
N GLY A 51 -16.28 -0.55 -11.40
CA GLY A 51 -15.56 -1.74 -11.86
C GLY A 51 -14.32 -2.11 -11.03
N LEU A 52 -13.79 -1.19 -10.21
CA LEU A 52 -12.52 -1.41 -9.49
C LEU A 52 -12.57 -2.59 -8.51
N ILE A 53 -13.48 -2.55 -7.54
CA ILE A 53 -13.57 -3.59 -6.49
C ILE A 53 -13.90 -4.97 -7.10
N PRO A 54 -14.88 -5.11 -8.01
CA PRO A 54 -15.11 -6.39 -8.70
C PRO A 54 -13.88 -6.91 -9.44
N SER A 55 -13.14 -6.04 -10.14
CA SER A 55 -11.96 -6.45 -10.90
C SER A 55 -10.84 -6.98 -9.99
N TYR A 56 -10.55 -6.27 -8.89
CA TYR A 56 -9.58 -6.74 -7.90
C TYR A 56 -10.01 -8.07 -7.26
N ARG A 57 -11.30 -8.23 -6.94
CA ARG A 57 -11.83 -9.49 -6.44
C ARG A 57 -11.60 -10.64 -7.42
N THR A 58 -11.97 -10.48 -8.69
CA THR A 58 -11.78 -11.52 -9.71
C THR A 58 -10.31 -11.88 -9.89
N LEU A 59 -9.40 -10.90 -9.89
CA LEU A 59 -7.97 -11.17 -9.98
C LEU A 59 -7.45 -11.95 -8.76
N ALA A 60 -7.95 -11.64 -7.56
CA ALA A 60 -7.58 -12.34 -6.34
C ALA A 60 -8.14 -13.77 -6.29
N GLU A 61 -9.41 -13.97 -6.67
CA GLU A 61 -10.06 -15.29 -6.77
C GLU A 61 -9.35 -16.20 -7.78
N ASN A 62 -8.87 -15.63 -8.88
CA ASN A 62 -8.08 -16.34 -9.88
C ASN A 62 -6.62 -16.61 -9.46
N GLY A 63 -6.20 -16.12 -8.29
CA GLY A 63 -4.84 -16.28 -7.77
C GLY A 63 -3.78 -15.47 -8.54
N GLN A 64 -4.17 -14.47 -9.33
CA GLN A 64 -3.24 -13.62 -10.07
C GLN A 64 -2.60 -12.56 -9.19
N ILE A 65 -3.30 -12.13 -8.13
CA ILE A 65 -2.81 -11.17 -7.14
C ILE A 65 -3.17 -11.64 -5.74
N GLU A 66 -2.41 -11.14 -4.76
CA GLU A 66 -2.84 -11.09 -3.36
C GLU A 66 -3.10 -9.63 -3.01
N ILE A 67 -4.20 -9.35 -2.29
CA ILE A 67 -4.53 -8.01 -1.83
C ILE A 67 -4.25 -7.97 -0.32
N ALA A 68 -3.21 -7.25 0.07
CA ALA A 68 -2.94 -6.96 1.48
C ALA A 68 -3.85 -5.82 1.99
N THR A 69 -4.01 -5.73 3.30
CA THR A 69 -4.68 -4.59 3.94
C THR A 69 -3.69 -3.64 4.60
N SER A 70 -4.20 -2.57 5.18
CA SER A 70 -3.45 -1.60 6.00
C SER A 70 -4.34 -1.16 7.16
N PRO A 71 -3.80 -0.64 8.29
CA PRO A 71 -4.62 -0.18 9.41
C PRO A 71 -5.76 0.75 8.94
N TYR A 72 -6.95 0.61 9.52
CA TYR A 72 -8.19 1.10 8.89
C TYR A 72 -8.20 2.61 8.55
N TYR A 73 -7.74 3.46 9.48
CA TYR A 73 -7.54 4.90 9.23
C TYR A 73 -6.08 5.27 8.95
N HIS A 74 -5.26 4.28 8.59
CA HIS A 74 -3.83 4.39 8.34
C HIS A 74 -2.99 5.03 9.48
N PRO A 75 -3.27 4.81 10.79
CA PRO A 75 -2.41 5.32 11.85
C PRO A 75 -1.06 4.60 11.88
N ILE A 76 -0.03 5.28 12.40
CA ILE A 76 1.24 4.66 12.76
C ILE A 76 1.02 3.81 14.03
N LEU A 77 0.74 2.52 13.84
CA LEU A 77 0.33 1.62 14.94
C LEU A 77 1.30 1.60 16.13
N PRO A 78 2.63 1.59 15.97
CA PRO A 78 3.54 1.67 17.11
C PRO A 78 3.31 2.89 18.01
N LEU A 79 2.92 4.05 17.45
CA LEU A 79 2.64 5.25 18.23
C LEU A 79 1.28 5.21 18.94
N LEU A 80 0.29 4.48 18.39
CA LEU A 80 -0.95 4.20 19.11
C LEU A 80 -0.70 3.21 20.26
N ILE A 81 0.15 2.20 20.05
CA ILE A 81 0.50 1.22 21.09
C ILE A 81 1.16 1.93 22.28
N SER A 82 2.24 2.68 22.04
CA SER A 82 2.79 3.64 23.00
C SER A 82 3.78 4.57 22.30
N SER A 83 3.60 5.88 22.48
CA SER A 83 4.54 6.89 21.97
C SER A 83 5.96 6.74 22.54
N SER A 84 6.11 6.09 23.70
CA SER A 84 7.41 5.81 24.34
C SER A 84 8.32 4.92 23.48
N ILE A 85 7.73 4.08 22.61
CA ILE A 85 8.44 3.19 21.69
C ILE A 85 9.36 3.97 20.74
N GLY A 86 9.03 5.23 20.43
CA GLY A 86 9.85 6.12 19.61
C GLY A 86 11.27 6.37 20.15
N SER A 87 11.51 6.09 21.44
CA SER A 87 12.85 6.19 22.05
C SER A 87 13.77 5.01 21.70
N ARG A 88 13.23 3.84 21.31
CA ARG A 88 14.04 2.64 21.00
C ARG A 88 15.05 2.86 19.86
N PRO A 89 14.65 3.37 18.69
CA PRO A 89 15.61 3.65 17.62
C PRO A 89 16.50 4.87 17.90
N ARG A 90 16.17 5.69 18.92
CA ARG A 90 16.91 6.92 19.27
C ARG A 90 16.97 7.13 20.79
N PRO A 91 17.84 6.37 21.50
CA PRO A 91 17.99 6.50 22.94
C PRO A 91 18.34 7.94 23.35
N GLY A 92 17.63 8.47 24.35
CA GLY A 92 17.85 9.84 24.86
C GLY A 92 17.09 10.95 24.14
N ILE A 93 16.24 10.63 23.15
CA ILE A 93 15.34 11.62 22.55
C ILE A 93 14.31 12.12 23.59
N THR A 94 14.04 13.42 23.60
CA THR A 94 12.93 13.98 24.37
C THR A 94 11.61 13.68 23.66
N LEU A 95 10.74 12.92 24.32
CA LEU A 95 9.40 12.61 23.86
C LEU A 95 8.36 13.51 24.55
N PRO A 96 7.19 13.75 23.92
CA PRO A 96 6.05 14.36 24.60
C PRO A 96 5.52 13.46 25.72
N GLU A 97 4.46 13.91 26.42
CA GLU A 97 3.71 13.07 27.36
C GLU A 97 3.30 11.75 26.69
N GLU A 98 3.34 10.66 27.48
CA GLU A 98 3.04 9.34 26.95
C GLU A 98 1.59 9.27 26.43
N PHE A 99 1.47 8.80 25.20
CA PHE A 99 0.21 8.49 24.56
C PHE A 99 0.20 6.98 24.30
N SER A 100 -0.72 6.24 24.92
CA SER A 100 -0.72 4.78 24.94
C SER A 100 -2.15 4.23 24.92
N TRP A 101 -2.52 3.66 23.77
CA TRP A 101 -3.84 3.11 23.44
C TRP A 101 -3.70 1.82 22.62
N PRO A 102 -3.11 0.75 23.18
CA PRO A 102 -2.88 -0.50 22.46
C PRO A 102 -4.18 -1.18 21.99
N ASN A 103 -5.29 -0.99 22.70
CA ASN A 103 -6.59 -1.50 22.26
C ASN A 103 -7.09 -0.78 20.99
N ASP A 104 -6.82 0.52 20.84
CA ASP A 104 -7.16 1.26 19.62
C ASP A 104 -6.29 0.78 18.45
N ALA A 105 -5.01 0.52 18.69
CA ALA A 105 -4.13 -0.07 17.67
C ALA A 105 -4.65 -1.44 17.20
N LYS A 106 -5.12 -2.27 18.14
CA LYS A 106 -5.75 -3.56 17.84
C LYS A 106 -7.04 -3.37 17.04
N GLU A 107 -7.92 -2.47 17.45
CA GLU A 107 -9.17 -2.20 16.75
C GLU A 107 -8.93 -1.75 15.31
N GLN A 108 -7.91 -0.93 15.05
CA GLN A 108 -7.52 -0.51 13.69
C GLN A 108 -7.13 -1.69 12.79
N VAL A 109 -6.56 -2.76 13.37
CA VAL A 109 -6.26 -3.99 12.65
C VAL A 109 -7.53 -4.75 12.34
N PHE A 110 -8.39 -5.02 13.33
CA PHE A 110 -9.63 -5.77 13.11
C PHE A 110 -10.59 -5.06 12.16
N MET A 111 -10.79 -3.75 12.31
CA MET A 111 -11.58 -2.94 11.38
C MET A 111 -11.06 -3.03 9.93
N ALA A 112 -9.74 -3.08 9.74
CA ALA A 112 -9.14 -3.23 8.42
C ALA A 112 -9.40 -4.60 7.80
N LEU A 113 -9.33 -5.67 8.60
CA LEU A 113 -9.64 -7.03 8.16
C LEU A 113 -11.10 -7.15 7.77
N ASP A 114 -12.01 -6.68 8.62
CA ASP A 114 -13.45 -6.77 8.40
C ASP A 114 -13.90 -5.89 7.23
N ARG A 115 -13.27 -4.73 7.05
CA ARG A 115 -13.51 -3.89 5.87
C ARG A 115 -13.06 -4.56 4.59
N HIS A 116 -11.87 -5.14 4.59
CA HIS A 116 -11.35 -5.84 3.43
C HIS A 116 -12.25 -7.01 3.06
N GLU A 117 -12.64 -7.83 4.04
CA GLU A 117 -13.53 -8.98 3.84
C GLU A 117 -14.92 -8.57 3.36
N SER A 118 -15.52 -7.52 3.93
CA SER A 118 -16.83 -7.02 3.47
C SER A 118 -16.82 -6.46 2.05
N LEU A 119 -15.69 -5.88 1.60
CA LEU A 119 -15.56 -5.31 0.27
C LEU A 119 -15.17 -6.36 -0.78
N LEU A 120 -14.27 -7.28 -0.44
CA LEU A 120 -13.66 -8.21 -1.40
C LEU A 120 -14.18 -9.65 -1.25
N GLY A 121 -14.85 -9.99 -0.16
CA GLY A 121 -15.33 -11.34 0.13
C GLY A 121 -14.22 -12.32 0.56
N ILE A 122 -13.00 -11.82 0.77
CA ILE A 122 -11.81 -12.58 1.10
C ILE A 122 -11.18 -11.89 2.31
N ARG A 123 -10.82 -12.62 3.36
CA ARG A 123 -10.06 -12.04 4.48
C ARG A 123 -8.57 -11.93 4.08
N PRO A 124 -7.92 -10.77 4.26
CA PRO A 124 -6.54 -10.58 3.83
C PRO A 124 -5.59 -11.37 4.73
N ARG A 125 -4.53 -11.95 4.14
CA ARG A 125 -3.47 -12.67 4.87
C ARG A 125 -2.32 -11.76 5.28
N GLY A 126 -2.14 -10.66 4.55
CA GLY A 126 -1.06 -9.70 4.74
C GLY A 126 -1.53 -8.34 5.22
N MET A 127 -0.70 -7.69 6.04
CA MET A 127 -0.86 -6.28 6.38
C MET A 127 0.39 -5.47 6.05
N TRP A 128 0.19 -4.39 5.29
CA TRP A 128 1.15 -3.32 5.12
C TRP A 128 0.99 -2.28 6.25
N PRO A 129 1.94 -2.17 7.19
CA PRO A 129 1.86 -1.20 8.26
C PRO A 129 2.07 0.22 7.73
N SER A 130 1.37 1.19 8.30
CA SER A 130 1.46 2.59 7.89
C SER A 130 2.90 3.08 7.97
N GLU A 131 3.39 3.70 6.89
CA GLU A 131 4.78 4.16 6.75
C GLU A 131 5.84 3.06 6.97
N GLY A 132 5.49 1.78 6.84
CA GLY A 132 6.40 0.66 7.14
C GLY A 132 6.76 0.53 8.63
N SER A 133 6.03 1.21 9.52
CA SER A 133 6.38 1.31 10.94
C SER A 133 6.03 0.04 11.72
N VAL A 134 7.01 -0.54 12.41
CA VAL A 134 6.84 -1.78 13.18
C VAL A 134 7.44 -1.67 14.59
N CYS A 135 6.93 -2.49 15.50
CA CYS A 135 7.52 -2.76 16.80
C CYS A 135 7.20 -4.22 17.21
N PRO A 136 7.94 -4.82 18.17
CA PRO A 136 7.65 -6.17 18.64
C PRO A 136 6.21 -6.37 19.12
N GLU A 137 5.65 -5.41 19.86
CA GLU A 137 4.28 -5.46 20.38
C GLU A 137 3.23 -5.49 19.27
N LEU A 138 3.52 -4.85 18.13
CA LEU A 138 2.65 -4.93 16.97
C LEU A 138 2.59 -6.36 16.43
N MET A 139 3.70 -7.12 16.48
CA MET A 139 3.72 -8.49 15.98
C MET A 139 2.77 -9.39 16.79
N ASP A 140 2.67 -9.20 18.10
CA ASP A 140 1.69 -9.90 18.95
C ASP A 140 0.24 -9.63 18.51
N ILE A 141 -0.08 -8.37 18.18
CA ILE A 141 -1.41 -7.95 17.69
C ILE A 141 -1.71 -8.57 16.32
N LEU A 142 -0.75 -8.52 15.39
CA LEU A 142 -0.96 -9.05 14.03
C LEU A 142 -1.13 -10.57 14.05
N ALA A 143 -0.33 -11.27 14.86
CA ALA A 143 -0.47 -12.72 15.05
C ALA A 143 -1.82 -13.08 15.70
N GLU A 144 -2.27 -12.33 16.72
CA GLU A 144 -3.60 -12.52 17.31
C GLU A 144 -4.72 -12.31 16.30
N ALA A 145 -4.57 -11.36 15.39
CA ALA A 145 -5.55 -11.08 14.34
C ALA A 145 -5.58 -12.14 13.22
N GLY A 146 -4.67 -13.13 13.26
CA GLY A 146 -4.59 -14.22 12.29
C GLY A 146 -3.93 -13.84 10.97
N LEU A 147 -3.07 -12.82 10.95
CA LEU A 147 -2.30 -12.45 9.76
C LEU A 147 -1.08 -13.37 9.59
N ASP A 148 -0.82 -13.75 8.35
CA ASP A 148 0.30 -14.61 7.98
C ASP A 148 1.60 -13.84 7.78
N TRP A 149 1.50 -12.59 7.30
CA TRP A 149 2.67 -11.78 7.00
C TRP A 149 2.47 -10.27 7.14
N THR A 150 3.59 -9.57 7.35
CA THR A 150 3.71 -8.12 7.28
C THR A 150 5.01 -7.72 6.58
N ALA A 151 5.18 -6.43 6.26
CA ALA A 151 6.36 -5.93 5.55
C ALA A 151 6.94 -4.67 6.17
N THR A 152 8.26 -4.52 6.08
CA THR A 152 8.96 -3.28 6.43
C THR A 152 10.25 -3.10 5.60
N ASP A 153 11.11 -2.14 5.94
CA ASP A 153 12.32 -1.82 5.21
C ASP A 153 13.55 -2.61 5.70
N GLN A 154 14.45 -2.99 4.79
CA GLN A 154 15.70 -3.71 5.14
C GLN A 154 16.50 -3.06 6.26
N GLY A 155 16.50 -1.73 6.38
CA GLY A 155 17.27 -1.05 7.42
C GLY A 155 16.76 -1.36 8.82
N ILE A 156 15.48 -1.72 8.98
CA ILE A 156 14.97 -2.19 10.26
C ILE A 156 15.55 -3.56 10.60
N LEU A 157 15.65 -4.46 9.61
CA LEU A 157 16.31 -5.76 9.81
C LEU A 157 17.76 -5.56 10.21
N ASP A 158 18.49 -4.72 9.46
CA ASP A 158 19.91 -4.49 9.66
C ASP A 158 20.21 -3.97 11.07
N GLU A 159 19.44 -3.00 11.54
CA GLU A 159 19.55 -2.46 12.90
C GLU A 159 19.13 -3.47 13.97
N SER A 160 18.13 -4.32 13.69
CA SER A 160 17.63 -5.31 14.65
C SER A 160 18.63 -6.42 14.93
N ILE A 161 19.43 -6.82 13.94
CA ILE A 161 20.42 -7.91 14.07
C ILE A 161 21.86 -7.41 14.18
N GLY A 162 22.09 -6.09 14.12
CA GLY A 162 23.41 -5.48 14.25
C GLY A 162 24.32 -5.64 13.02
N GLY A 163 23.75 -5.73 11.81
CA GLY A 163 24.49 -5.90 10.57
C GLY A 163 23.60 -6.31 9.39
N PRO A 164 24.14 -6.49 8.18
CA PRO A 164 23.36 -6.78 6.98
C PRO A 164 22.55 -8.07 7.11
N GLY A 165 21.22 -7.95 7.03
CA GLY A 165 20.30 -9.08 7.09
C GLY A 165 20.02 -9.72 5.74
N ASN A 166 19.70 -11.02 5.76
CA ASN A 166 19.27 -11.72 4.55
C ASN A 166 17.80 -11.40 4.25
N ILE A 167 17.56 -10.55 3.25
CA ILE A 167 16.20 -10.14 2.83
C ILE A 167 15.59 -11.04 1.74
N THR A 168 16.33 -12.06 1.27
CA THR A 168 15.85 -12.94 0.18
C THR A 168 14.82 -13.98 0.65
N HIS A 169 14.63 -14.10 1.97
CA HIS A 169 13.65 -14.98 2.57
C HIS A 169 12.86 -14.23 3.64
N PRO A 170 11.58 -14.55 3.85
CA PRO A 170 10.82 -14.04 4.99
C PRO A 170 11.50 -14.44 6.30
N TRP A 171 11.54 -13.52 7.26
CA TRP A 171 11.89 -13.83 8.63
C TRP A 171 10.63 -14.20 9.42
N GLU A 172 10.78 -14.99 10.47
CA GLU A 172 9.67 -15.38 11.33
C GLU A 172 9.83 -14.73 12.71
N VAL A 173 8.77 -14.08 13.19
CA VAL A 173 8.69 -13.54 14.55
C VAL A 173 7.73 -14.41 15.36
N THR A 174 8.26 -15.09 16.37
CA THR A 174 7.45 -15.86 17.33
C THR A 174 6.92 -14.92 18.42
N THR A 175 5.61 -14.98 18.64
CA THR A 175 4.85 -14.14 19.57
C THR A 175 4.13 -15.02 20.59
N GLY A 176 3.50 -14.41 21.59
CA GLY A 176 2.64 -15.16 22.52
C GLY A 176 1.39 -15.76 21.84
N ASN A 177 1.00 -15.22 20.69
CA ASN A 177 -0.23 -15.55 19.97
C ASN A 177 0.00 -16.36 18.68
N GLY A 178 1.24 -16.77 18.40
CA GLY A 178 1.59 -17.53 17.20
C GLY A 178 2.88 -17.03 16.56
N SER A 179 2.97 -17.15 15.25
CA SER A 179 4.11 -16.69 14.46
C SER A 179 3.64 -15.85 13.29
N ILE A 180 4.33 -14.76 13.01
CA ILE A 180 4.08 -13.92 11.83
C ILE A 180 5.35 -13.81 11.00
N ARG A 181 5.20 -13.87 9.68
CA ARG A 181 6.32 -13.66 8.76
C ARG A 181 6.50 -12.16 8.50
N ILE A 182 7.73 -11.70 8.49
CA ILE A 182 8.08 -10.34 8.09
C ILE A 182 8.99 -10.37 6.88
N ILE A 183 8.58 -9.65 5.83
CA ILE A 183 9.34 -9.47 4.59
C ILE A 183 9.93 -8.06 4.55
N PHE A 184 11.15 -7.96 4.05
CA PHE A 184 11.92 -6.72 4.06
C PHE A 184 12.13 -6.19 2.65
N ARG A 185 11.78 -4.92 2.44
CA ARG A 185 11.97 -4.20 1.19
C ARG A 185 13.46 -4.04 0.90
N GLN A 186 13.89 -4.50 -0.27
CA GLN A 186 15.20 -4.17 -0.83
C GLN A 186 15.23 -2.68 -1.20
N ARG A 187 15.75 -1.86 -0.28
CA ARG A 187 15.70 -0.40 -0.33
C ARG A 187 16.36 0.13 -1.62
N ALA A 188 17.58 -0.31 -1.90
CA ALA A 188 18.35 0.21 -3.03
C ALA A 188 17.67 -0.03 -4.39
N LEU A 189 17.03 -1.20 -4.59
CA LEU A 189 16.33 -1.50 -5.83
C LEU A 189 14.98 -0.79 -5.90
N SER A 190 14.22 -0.80 -4.80
CA SER A 190 12.92 -0.14 -4.70
C SER A 190 13.03 1.38 -4.92
N ASP A 191 14.04 2.02 -4.34
CA ASP A 191 14.25 3.48 -4.46
C ASP A 191 14.55 3.89 -5.91
N ARG A 192 15.14 3.01 -6.75
CA ARG A 192 15.34 3.33 -8.17
C ARG A 192 14.02 3.55 -8.90
N ILE A 193 12.97 2.80 -8.55
CA ILE A 193 11.64 2.96 -9.13
C ILE A 193 11.10 4.36 -8.86
N GLY A 194 11.20 4.84 -7.62
CA GLY A 194 10.67 6.13 -7.21
C GLY A 194 11.51 7.34 -7.62
N PHE A 195 12.84 7.19 -7.67
CA PHE A 195 13.75 8.34 -7.76
C PHE A 195 14.62 8.38 -9.02
N LEU A 196 14.84 7.23 -9.68
CA LEU A 196 15.78 7.13 -10.80
C LEU A 196 15.08 6.84 -12.13
N TYR A 197 14.16 5.88 -12.18
CA TYR A 197 13.58 5.37 -13.43
C TYR A 197 12.68 6.37 -14.16
N SER A 198 12.23 7.44 -13.49
CA SER A 198 11.57 8.56 -14.17
C SER A 198 12.46 9.27 -15.21
N ARG A 199 13.78 9.08 -15.14
CA ARG A 199 14.77 9.62 -16.09
C ARG A 199 15.14 8.63 -17.20
N TYR A 200 14.67 7.40 -17.10
CA TYR A 200 14.99 6.31 -18.03
C TYR A 200 13.83 6.16 -19.02
N ASN A 201 14.09 5.56 -20.19
CA ASN A 201 12.96 5.01 -20.94
C ASN A 201 12.46 3.74 -20.25
N GLY A 202 11.17 3.40 -20.45
CA GLY A 202 10.54 2.29 -19.74
C GLY A 202 11.23 0.93 -19.95
N THR A 203 11.79 0.68 -21.13
CA THR A 203 12.50 -0.56 -21.43
C THR A 203 13.84 -0.65 -20.69
N GLU A 204 14.60 0.43 -20.61
CA GLU A 204 15.85 0.49 -19.85
C GLU A 204 15.60 0.33 -18.34
N ALA A 205 14.58 1.02 -17.81
CA ALA A 205 14.18 0.89 -16.42
C ALA A 205 13.82 -0.56 -16.06
N ALA A 206 13.05 -1.23 -16.92
CA ALA A 206 12.68 -2.64 -16.71
C ALA A 206 13.90 -3.57 -16.74
N LYS A 207 14.85 -3.35 -17.67
CA LYS A 207 16.08 -4.16 -17.75
C LYS A 207 16.98 -3.99 -16.53
N ASP A 208 17.17 -2.76 -16.05
CA ASP A 208 17.95 -2.50 -14.83
C ASP A 208 17.30 -3.15 -13.61
N LEU A 209 15.97 -3.03 -13.48
CA LEU A 209 15.21 -3.65 -12.40
C LEU A 209 15.38 -5.18 -12.40
N LEU A 210 15.17 -5.84 -13.55
CA LEU A 210 15.31 -7.30 -13.66
C LEU A 210 16.72 -7.77 -13.32
N SER A 211 17.74 -7.06 -13.84
CA SER A 211 19.14 -7.38 -13.53
C SER A 211 19.44 -7.28 -12.04
N GLY A 212 18.79 -6.36 -11.32
CA GLY A 212 18.92 -6.20 -9.87
C GLY A 212 18.16 -7.25 -9.04
N ILE A 213 17.10 -7.86 -9.59
CA ILE A 213 16.36 -8.96 -8.95
C ILE A 213 17.11 -10.29 -9.10
N GLU A 214 17.77 -10.49 -10.25
CA GLU A 214 18.47 -11.73 -10.59
C GLU A 214 19.89 -11.86 -9.99
N ALA A 215 20.42 -10.78 -9.40
CA ALA A 215 21.75 -10.71 -8.80
C ALA A 215 21.81 -11.30 -7.39
#